data_AF-A0AAW0EZ37-F1
#
_entry.id   AF-A0AAW0EZ37-F1
#
_cell.length_a   1.000
_cell.length_b   1.000
_cell.length_c   1.000
_cell.angle_alpha   90.00
_cell.angle_beta   90.00
_cell.angle_gamma   90.00
#
_symmetry.space_group_name_H-M   'P 1'
#
loop_
_entity.id
_entity.type
_entity.pdbx_description
1 polymer ?
#
loop_
_entity_poly.entity_id
_entity_poly.type
_entity_poly.pdbx_seq_one_letter_code
_entity_poly.pdbx_strand_id
1 'polypeptide(L)'
;MPKDMMGGDDTGKTPKESAPLPVFATTSAPLGLMGPLLFAMASVTDDVDVVAELQQWPWVTRSYAQLRDGAGGGAPRHLIVMGIPSTDQPRRYPLRDAQRATWLTYREVARAENDFTGALLPLYLFAAAERESESQNSSGTLDVDQLTPMVNEYVVASAQRQGTTIVPADYAQRRVVLHQGWRDVSRSDAAVWESPCAAVETSVVRVGGVTATSSPLVQLSSALALPVTPAFTAAARYICHASTALWQEALRHRNSVWIDMLIDRTSTSAQTIGMSQKVVTWLNYAYTAFPDVPYIMKGDDDMYLKVPQYLSDLRYSRGGWGNTRKLSWEIPDGGVVPVTEAVYDDEECLYRVWRLHTSGVVFGHGAGYALDRRLIQASMNPFDQSNAVLLRLVTMPYNSSLDKAYLSLAMQHEDVMVGKQVRDHAEAVQTTCPRHRVCYLWDKRSRAHQVLRPPRTSVTWASMLEHYGMPAIPYYLHYFHKNEFRVAAEAKVALAHGANISDVEANATAHMHNWVRSQVPSTLVDLGSELDVDWVRGPERVAYIVAEEDEVAVYDVRYEFCEDDVAECSFESVE
;
A
#
# COMPACT_ATOMS: atom_id res chain seq x y z
N MET A 1 -55.28 42.29 0.08
CA MET A 1 -56.28 42.02 -0.96
C MET A 1 -55.59 42.09 -2.32
N PRO A 2 -56.01 41.23 -3.27
CA PRO A 2 -55.12 40.47 -4.16
C PRO A 2 -55.36 40.79 -5.65
N LYS A 3 -54.64 40.07 -6.54
CA LYS A 3 -55.03 39.55 -7.88
C LYS A 3 -53.74 39.18 -8.66
N ASP A 4 -53.58 38.11 -9.44
CA ASP A 4 -54.19 36.79 -9.71
C ASP A 4 -53.08 36.06 -10.52
N MET A 5 -52.59 34.89 -10.11
CA MET A 5 -52.88 33.54 -10.64
C MET A 5 -52.94 33.33 -12.17
N MET A 6 -51.98 32.52 -12.67
CA MET A 6 -51.99 31.46 -13.71
C MET A 6 -50.56 31.41 -14.29
N GLY A 7 -49.79 30.32 -14.34
CA GLY A 7 -50.06 28.89 -14.52
C GLY A 7 -49.07 28.43 -15.62
N GLY A 8 -48.17 27.49 -15.34
CA GLY A 8 -47.14 27.11 -16.32
C GLY A 8 -46.11 26.10 -15.80
N ASP A 9 -46.54 24.84 -15.84
CA ASP A 9 -45.82 23.58 -16.04
C ASP A 9 -44.34 23.37 -15.67
N ASP A 10 -44.15 22.20 -15.06
CA ASP A 10 -42.93 21.57 -14.58
C ASP A 10 -42.27 20.77 -15.71
N THR A 11 -41.27 21.32 -16.41
CA THR A 11 -40.26 20.51 -17.11
C THR A 11 -38.97 21.31 -17.27
N GLY A 12 -37.98 21.05 -16.41
CA GLY A 12 -36.66 21.65 -16.61
C GLY A 12 -35.77 21.73 -15.38
N LYS A 13 -35.83 20.74 -14.48
CA LYS A 13 -34.71 20.55 -13.55
C LYS A 13 -33.58 19.92 -14.35
N THR A 14 -32.72 20.78 -14.90
CA THR A 14 -31.33 20.40 -15.15
C THR A 14 -30.82 19.68 -13.90
N PRO A 15 -30.17 18.51 -14.04
CA PRO A 15 -29.50 17.91 -12.90
C PRO A 15 -28.60 18.99 -12.32
N LYS A 16 -28.75 19.28 -11.02
CA LYS A 16 -27.74 20.05 -10.29
C LYS A 16 -26.41 19.38 -10.65
N GLU A 17 -25.55 20.11 -11.34
CA GLU A 17 -24.14 19.75 -11.47
C GLU A 17 -23.69 19.31 -10.09
N SER A 18 -23.46 18.00 -9.96
CA SER A 18 -22.76 17.44 -8.82
C SER A 18 -21.53 18.30 -8.62
N ALA A 19 -21.28 18.75 -7.39
CA ALA A 19 -20.06 19.45 -7.04
C ALA A 19 -18.86 18.79 -7.75
N PRO A 20 -17.92 19.56 -8.31
CA PRO A 20 -16.81 18.99 -9.07
C PRO A 20 -16.13 17.95 -8.19
N LEU A 21 -16.18 16.69 -8.64
CA LEU A 21 -15.49 15.60 -7.95
C LEU A 21 -14.05 16.06 -7.70
N PRO A 22 -13.58 16.10 -6.45
CA PRO A 22 -12.25 16.58 -6.16
C PRO A 22 -11.26 15.61 -6.79
N VAL A 23 -10.54 16.15 -7.78
CA VAL A 23 -9.25 15.68 -8.28
C VAL A 23 -9.25 14.30 -8.90
N PHE A 24 -9.15 14.24 -10.22
CA PHE A 24 -8.02 13.53 -10.82
C PHE A 24 -7.45 14.35 -11.98
N ALA A 25 -6.18 14.09 -12.21
CA ALA A 25 -5.23 14.45 -13.24
C ALA A 25 -5.49 15.37 -14.45
N THR A 26 -4.88 16.54 -14.37
CA THR A 26 -4.02 17.00 -15.47
C THR A 26 -2.62 16.42 -15.29
N THR A 27 -1.76 16.48 -16.31
CA THR A 27 -0.30 16.22 -16.17
C THR A 27 0.40 17.10 -15.13
N SER A 28 -0.32 18.07 -14.55
CA SER A 28 0.11 19.01 -13.53
C SER A 28 -0.50 18.74 -12.13
N ALA A 29 -1.36 17.72 -11.97
CA ALA A 29 -1.90 17.35 -10.66
C ALA A 29 -1.13 16.17 -10.04
N PRO A 30 -0.64 16.27 -8.79
CA PRO A 30 0.17 15.24 -8.11
C PRO A 30 -0.49 13.87 -8.06
N LEU A 31 -1.81 13.85 -7.81
CA LEU A 31 -2.60 12.62 -7.66
C LEU A 31 -2.86 11.89 -8.98
N GLY A 32 -2.57 12.51 -10.11
CA GLY A 32 -2.64 11.87 -11.42
C GLY A 32 -1.44 11.00 -11.74
N LEU A 33 -0.38 11.03 -10.93
CA LEU A 33 0.92 10.42 -11.24
C LEU A 33 1.09 9.02 -10.64
N MET A 34 0.06 8.53 -9.94
CA MET A 34 -0.01 7.21 -9.31
C MET A 34 -1.34 6.53 -9.65
N GLY A 35 -1.33 5.23 -9.90
CA GLY A 35 -2.55 4.46 -10.12
C GLY A 35 -2.29 2.96 -10.27
N PRO A 36 -3.33 2.11 -10.44
CA PRO A 36 -3.15 0.69 -10.70
C PRO A 36 -2.19 0.47 -11.87
N LEU A 37 -1.20 -0.41 -11.70
CA LEU A 37 -0.22 -0.70 -12.75
C LEU A 37 -0.89 -1.24 -14.02
N LEU A 38 -2.05 -1.89 -13.89
CA LEU A 38 -2.93 -2.26 -15.02
C LEU A 38 -3.30 -1.06 -15.91
N PHE A 39 -3.58 0.10 -15.33
CA PHE A 39 -3.97 1.28 -16.10
C PHE A 39 -2.78 1.83 -16.91
N ALA A 40 -1.57 1.80 -16.32
CA ALA A 40 -0.34 2.16 -17.03
C ALA A 40 -0.09 1.20 -18.21
N MET A 41 -0.26 -0.11 -18.03
CA MET A 41 -0.17 -1.09 -19.13
C MET A 41 -1.20 -0.82 -20.23
N ALA A 42 -2.49 -0.69 -19.86
CA ALA A 42 -3.59 -0.47 -20.80
C ALA A 42 -3.50 0.88 -21.53
N SER A 43 -2.74 1.84 -21.01
CA SER A 43 -2.53 3.13 -21.65
C SER A 43 -1.56 3.06 -22.84
N VAL A 44 -0.67 2.07 -22.88
CA VAL A 44 0.38 1.97 -23.91
C VAL A 44 0.18 0.81 -24.89
N THR A 45 -0.48 -0.28 -24.49
CA THR A 45 -0.60 -1.49 -25.34
C THR A 45 -2.03 -2.04 -25.34
N ASP A 46 -2.40 -2.68 -26.45
CA ASP A 46 -3.65 -3.42 -26.58
C ASP A 46 -3.45 -4.93 -26.29
N ASP A 47 -2.22 -5.41 -26.04
CA ASP A 47 -1.89 -6.82 -25.73
C ASP A 47 -2.34 -7.28 -24.34
N VAL A 48 -2.84 -6.34 -23.53
CA VAL A 48 -3.49 -6.59 -22.24
C VAL A 48 -4.97 -6.31 -22.39
N ASP A 49 -5.79 -7.36 -22.40
CA ASP A 49 -7.25 -7.23 -22.37
C ASP A 49 -7.68 -6.60 -21.05
N VAL A 50 -7.81 -5.28 -21.05
CA VAL A 50 -8.09 -4.49 -19.85
C VAL A 50 -9.47 -4.81 -19.26
N VAL A 51 -10.46 -5.18 -20.07
CA VAL A 51 -11.80 -5.49 -19.58
C VAL A 51 -11.80 -6.82 -18.86
N ALA A 52 -11.20 -7.85 -19.46
CA ALA A 52 -11.06 -9.15 -18.82
C ALA A 52 -10.18 -9.08 -17.56
N GLU A 53 -9.12 -8.26 -17.60
CA GLU A 53 -8.22 -8.14 -16.48
C GLU A 53 -8.82 -7.32 -15.33
N LEU A 54 -9.53 -6.23 -15.60
CA LEU A 54 -10.14 -5.39 -14.57
C LEU A 54 -11.12 -6.18 -13.67
N GLN A 55 -11.81 -7.19 -14.19
CA GLN A 55 -12.69 -8.05 -13.40
C GLN A 55 -11.93 -8.81 -12.30
N GLN A 56 -10.63 -9.02 -12.49
CA GLN A 56 -9.75 -9.70 -11.53
C GLN A 56 -9.07 -8.71 -10.57
N TRP A 57 -9.32 -7.41 -10.71
CA TRP A 57 -8.84 -6.34 -9.81
C TRP A 57 -10.02 -5.76 -9.01
N PRO A 58 -10.71 -6.57 -8.18
CA PRO A 58 -11.98 -6.16 -7.59
C PRO A 58 -11.82 -5.02 -6.56
N TRP A 59 -10.63 -4.80 -6.00
CA TRP A 59 -10.36 -3.62 -5.18
C TRP A 59 -10.40 -2.32 -6.00
N VAL A 60 -9.92 -2.34 -7.25
CA VAL A 60 -9.96 -1.19 -8.17
C VAL A 60 -11.41 -0.82 -8.46
N THR A 61 -12.18 -1.75 -9.01
CA THR A 61 -13.57 -1.49 -9.41
C THR A 61 -14.40 -0.95 -8.24
N ARG A 62 -14.18 -1.47 -7.03
CA ARG A 62 -14.87 -0.99 -5.81
C ARG A 62 -14.42 0.40 -5.39
N SER A 63 -13.12 0.64 -5.25
CA SER A 63 -12.55 1.95 -4.89
C SER A 63 -13.11 3.07 -5.77
N TYR A 64 -13.11 2.86 -7.08
CA TYR A 64 -13.60 3.85 -8.03
C TYR A 64 -15.14 3.96 -8.08
N ALA A 65 -15.87 2.88 -7.79
CA ALA A 65 -17.33 2.96 -7.61
C ALA A 65 -17.71 3.77 -6.36
N GLN A 66 -17.01 3.57 -5.23
CA GLN A 66 -17.22 4.35 -4.01
C GLN A 66 -16.92 5.84 -4.21
N LEU A 67 -15.87 6.16 -4.97
CA LEU A 67 -15.57 7.53 -5.38
C LEU A 67 -16.70 8.18 -6.19
N ARG A 68 -17.34 7.41 -7.08
CA ARG A 68 -18.44 7.88 -7.93
C ARG A 68 -19.73 8.08 -7.14
N ASP A 69 -20.12 7.10 -6.35
CA ASP A 69 -21.42 7.06 -5.67
C ASP A 69 -21.40 7.84 -4.33
N GLY A 70 -20.22 8.35 -3.95
CA GLY A 70 -19.94 8.86 -2.60
C GLY A 70 -19.81 7.69 -1.61
N ALA A 71 -19.19 7.93 -0.45
CA ALA A 71 -19.04 6.93 0.62
C ALA A 71 -20.39 6.48 1.27
N GLY A 72 -21.52 6.66 0.58
CA GLY A 72 -22.88 6.55 1.11
C GLY A 72 -23.34 5.11 1.31
N GLY A 73 -23.05 4.54 2.48
CA GLY A 73 -23.98 3.66 3.20
C GLY A 73 -23.52 2.25 3.54
N GLY A 74 -22.35 1.80 3.08
CA GLY A 74 -21.79 0.49 3.42
C GLY A 74 -20.73 0.57 4.52
N ALA A 75 -20.62 -0.46 5.36
CA ALA A 75 -19.47 -0.62 6.24
C ALA A 75 -18.18 -0.71 5.41
N PRO A 76 -17.07 -0.09 5.84
CA PRO A 76 -15.80 -0.21 5.12
C PRO A 76 -15.44 -1.67 4.87
N ARG A 77 -14.82 -1.96 3.73
CA ARG A 77 -14.37 -3.33 3.43
C ARG A 77 -13.03 -3.66 4.07
N HIS A 78 -12.17 -2.65 4.19
CA HIS A 78 -10.83 -2.75 4.72
C HIS A 78 -10.71 -1.82 5.93
N LEU A 79 -10.17 -2.32 7.03
CA LEU A 79 -9.80 -1.52 8.20
C LEU A 79 -8.55 -0.69 7.90
N ILE A 80 -7.65 -1.25 7.10
CA ILE A 80 -6.37 -0.65 6.81
C ILE A 80 -5.91 -1.00 5.40
N VAL A 81 -5.40 0.00 4.68
CA VAL A 81 -4.75 -0.17 3.39
C VAL A 81 -3.27 0.15 3.56
N MET A 82 -2.40 -0.76 3.15
CA MET A 82 -0.95 -0.68 3.33
C MET A 82 -0.25 -0.49 1.99
N GLY A 83 0.60 0.52 1.90
CA GLY A 83 1.50 0.75 0.79
C GLY A 83 2.85 0.13 1.09
N ILE A 84 3.35 -0.67 0.16
CA ILE A 84 4.65 -1.34 0.26
C ILE A 84 5.56 -0.80 -0.84
N PRO A 85 6.32 0.29 -0.59
CA PRO A 85 7.33 0.74 -1.53
C PRO A 85 8.33 -0.38 -1.83
N SER A 86 8.49 -0.70 -3.11
CA SER A 86 9.46 -1.68 -3.57
C SER A 86 10.12 -1.16 -4.86
N THR A 87 11.14 -1.87 -5.32
CA THR A 87 11.83 -1.56 -6.58
C THR A 87 11.78 -2.75 -7.53
N ASP A 88 11.81 -2.44 -8.82
CA ASP A 88 11.86 -3.42 -9.90
C ASP A 88 13.29 -3.93 -10.09
N GLN A 89 13.78 -4.67 -9.10
CA GLN A 89 15.13 -5.21 -9.09
C GLN A 89 15.09 -6.71 -8.75
N PRO A 90 15.93 -7.54 -9.40
CA PRO A 90 15.98 -8.98 -9.13
C PRO A 90 16.18 -9.32 -7.66
N ARG A 91 16.91 -8.47 -6.92
CA ARG A 91 17.18 -8.68 -5.48
C ARG A 91 15.98 -8.41 -4.57
N ARG A 92 15.03 -7.57 -4.97
CA ARG A 92 13.81 -7.28 -4.19
C ARG A 92 12.71 -8.31 -4.42
N TYR A 93 12.70 -8.95 -5.59
CA TYR A 93 11.67 -9.92 -5.95
C TYR A 93 11.54 -11.09 -4.94
N PRO A 94 12.62 -11.75 -4.48
CA PRO A 94 12.51 -12.79 -3.45
C PRO A 94 11.93 -12.32 -2.12
N LEU A 95 12.10 -11.04 -1.75
CA LEU A 95 11.49 -10.49 -0.53
C LEU A 95 9.97 -10.42 -0.67
N ARG A 96 9.47 -9.95 -1.82
CA ARG A 96 8.02 -9.91 -2.11
C ARG A 96 7.42 -11.30 -2.19
N ASP A 97 8.08 -12.24 -2.87
CA ASP A 97 7.65 -13.65 -2.92
C ASP A 97 7.57 -14.24 -1.50
N ALA A 98 8.55 -13.94 -0.66
CA ALA A 98 8.56 -14.41 0.72
C ALA A 98 7.41 -13.80 1.54
N GLN A 99 7.10 -12.50 1.40
CA GLN A 99 5.92 -11.88 2.04
C GLN A 99 4.64 -12.59 1.58
N ARG A 100 4.48 -12.84 0.27
CA ARG A 100 3.33 -13.53 -0.34
C ARG A 100 3.15 -14.95 0.13
N ALA A 101 4.26 -15.67 0.34
CA ALA A 101 4.27 -17.05 0.81
C ALA A 101 4.13 -17.18 2.34
N THR A 102 4.18 -16.07 3.09
CA THR A 102 4.20 -16.09 4.56
C THR A 102 3.10 -15.22 5.16
N TRP A 103 3.38 -14.05 5.72
CA TRP A 103 2.39 -13.28 6.47
C TRP A 103 1.25 -12.71 5.62
N LEU A 104 1.42 -12.58 4.31
CA LEU A 104 0.31 -12.23 3.42
C LEU A 104 -0.70 -13.37 3.22
N THR A 105 -0.38 -14.58 3.69
CA THR A 105 -1.32 -15.73 3.64
C THR A 105 -2.35 -15.70 4.75
N TYR A 106 -2.17 -14.85 5.78
CA TYR A 106 -3.14 -14.73 6.87
C TYR A 106 -4.53 -14.37 6.35
N ARG A 107 -5.56 -14.89 7.02
CA ARG A 107 -6.96 -14.86 6.58
C ARG A 107 -7.44 -13.44 6.26
N GLU A 108 -7.11 -12.48 7.11
CA GLU A 108 -7.58 -11.10 6.99
C GLU A 108 -6.78 -10.24 6.02
N VAL A 109 -5.83 -10.83 5.30
CA VAL A 109 -5.09 -10.15 4.24
C VAL A 109 -5.81 -10.30 2.90
N ALA A 110 -6.25 -9.18 2.35
CA ALA A 110 -6.87 -9.12 1.04
C ALA A 110 -5.85 -9.36 -0.07
N ARG A 111 -6.07 -10.42 -0.86
CA ARG A 111 -5.17 -10.89 -1.92
C ARG A 111 -5.96 -11.44 -3.11
N ALA A 112 -5.28 -11.71 -4.21
CA ALA A 112 -5.95 -12.25 -5.41
C ALA A 112 -6.65 -13.59 -5.13
N GLU A 113 -6.06 -14.43 -4.29
CA GLU A 113 -6.55 -15.77 -3.96
C GLU A 113 -7.86 -15.76 -3.14
N ASN A 114 -8.24 -14.61 -2.57
CA ASN A 114 -9.49 -14.43 -1.83
C ASN A 114 -10.32 -13.24 -2.34
N ASP A 115 -10.21 -12.88 -3.62
CA ASP A 115 -10.96 -11.78 -4.25
C ASP A 115 -10.81 -10.42 -3.53
N PHE A 116 -9.64 -10.23 -2.92
CA PHE A 116 -9.33 -9.08 -2.07
C PHE A 116 -10.36 -8.89 -0.96
N THR A 117 -10.71 -9.96 -0.26
CA THR A 117 -11.46 -9.92 1.00
C THR A 117 -10.50 -9.95 2.18
N GLY A 118 -10.75 -9.11 3.19
CA GLY A 118 -9.90 -9.04 4.39
C GLY A 118 -9.77 -7.61 4.89
N ALA A 119 -9.48 -7.43 6.16
CA ALA A 119 -9.36 -6.12 6.77
C ALA A 119 -8.06 -5.37 6.42
N LEU A 120 -6.99 -6.07 6.03
CA LEU A 120 -5.75 -5.48 5.53
C LEU A 120 -5.65 -5.63 4.01
N LEU A 121 -5.54 -4.52 3.27
CA LEU A 121 -5.23 -4.53 1.83
C LEU A 121 -3.80 -4.03 1.59
N PRO A 122 -2.84 -4.92 1.28
CA PRO A 122 -1.48 -4.55 0.90
C PRO A 122 -1.35 -4.31 -0.61
N LEU A 123 -0.78 -3.15 -0.98
CA LEU A 123 -0.51 -2.74 -2.35
C LEU A 123 0.98 -2.38 -2.51
N TYR A 124 1.66 -3.01 -3.45
CA TYR A 124 3.06 -2.71 -3.76
C TYR A 124 3.17 -1.48 -4.66
N LEU A 125 4.10 -0.59 -4.31
CA LEU A 125 4.28 0.70 -4.98
C LEU A 125 5.58 0.67 -5.78
N PHE A 126 5.46 0.77 -7.10
CA PHE A 126 6.58 0.70 -8.03
C PHE A 126 6.76 2.00 -8.80
N ALA A 127 8.02 2.32 -9.06
CA ALA A 127 8.45 3.35 -9.98
C ALA A 127 9.48 2.73 -10.93
N ALA A 128 9.78 3.42 -12.03
CA ALA A 128 10.77 2.93 -12.98
C ALA A 128 12.17 2.87 -12.36
N ALA A 129 12.92 1.80 -12.60
CA ALA A 129 14.31 1.72 -12.16
C ALA A 129 15.23 2.64 -12.99
N GLU A 130 16.14 3.37 -12.34
CA GLU A 130 17.23 4.06 -13.05
C GLU A 130 18.15 3.01 -13.70
N ARG A 131 18.31 3.07 -15.02
CA ARG A 131 19.27 2.20 -15.74
C ARG A 131 20.62 2.90 -15.80
N GLU A 132 21.70 2.17 -15.52
CA GLU A 132 23.06 2.70 -15.66
C GLU A 132 23.31 3.18 -17.10
N SER A 133 24.03 4.30 -17.22
CA SER A 133 24.22 5.08 -18.45
C SER A 133 24.95 4.35 -19.59
N GLU A 134 25.35 3.10 -19.42
CA GLU A 134 26.05 2.32 -20.47
C GLU A 134 25.10 1.74 -21.54
N SER A 135 23.79 1.75 -21.33
CA SER A 135 22.80 1.24 -22.30
C SER A 135 22.28 2.27 -23.32
N GLN A 136 22.78 3.52 -23.31
CA GLN A 136 22.42 4.50 -24.34
C GLN A 136 22.94 4.13 -25.76
N ASN A 137 23.83 3.15 -25.87
CA ASN A 137 24.38 2.66 -27.14
C ASN A 137 23.95 1.23 -27.53
N SER A 138 23.06 0.58 -26.76
CA SER A 138 22.43 -0.68 -27.17
C SER A 138 21.05 -0.42 -27.78
N SER A 139 20.81 -0.97 -28.97
CA SER A 139 19.65 -0.70 -29.83
C SER A 139 18.30 -0.73 -29.10
N GLY A 140 17.49 0.33 -29.28
CA GLY A 140 16.04 0.26 -29.06
C GLY A 140 15.48 1.03 -27.87
N THR A 141 16.08 2.13 -27.42
CA THR A 141 15.42 3.01 -26.44
C THR A 141 14.16 3.61 -27.09
N LEU A 142 13.00 3.06 -26.75
CA LEU A 142 11.70 3.64 -27.10
C LEU A 142 11.67 5.08 -26.58
N ASP A 143 11.38 6.03 -27.46
CA ASP A 143 11.22 7.43 -27.06
C ASP A 143 9.99 7.52 -26.14
N VAL A 144 10.23 7.61 -24.84
CA VAL A 144 9.20 7.59 -23.78
C VAL A 144 8.19 8.73 -23.92
N ASP A 145 8.58 9.85 -24.53
CA ASP A 145 7.67 10.96 -24.78
C ASP A 145 6.66 10.59 -25.88
N GLN A 146 6.95 9.58 -26.71
CA GLN A 146 6.04 9.05 -27.71
C GLN A 146 5.00 8.06 -27.15
N LEU A 147 5.18 7.54 -25.94
CA LEU A 147 4.32 6.51 -25.34
C LEU A 147 3.00 7.05 -24.78
N THR A 148 2.94 8.35 -24.48
CA THR A 148 1.74 8.97 -23.92
C THR A 148 0.61 9.05 -24.96
N PRO A 149 -0.65 8.73 -24.60
CA PRO A 149 -1.78 8.94 -25.50
C PRO A 149 -1.88 10.42 -25.92
N MET A 150 -2.24 10.65 -27.19
CA MET A 150 -2.35 12.01 -27.73
C MET A 150 -3.60 12.71 -27.17
N VAL A 151 -3.57 14.05 -27.06
CA VAL A 151 -4.72 14.85 -26.58
C VAL A 151 -6.01 14.51 -27.34
N ASN A 152 -5.93 14.33 -28.67
CA ASN A 152 -7.09 13.96 -29.48
C ASN A 152 -7.65 12.57 -29.14
N GLU A 153 -6.83 11.62 -28.71
CA GLU A 153 -7.29 10.29 -28.28
C GLU A 153 -8.18 10.41 -27.03
N TYR A 154 -7.78 11.24 -26.05
CA TYR A 154 -8.60 11.54 -24.87
C TYR A 154 -9.91 12.25 -25.23
N VAL A 155 -9.86 13.21 -26.15
CA VAL A 155 -11.06 13.94 -26.60
C VAL A 155 -12.07 13.00 -27.25
N VAL A 156 -11.61 12.14 -28.16
CA VAL A 156 -12.45 11.13 -28.84
C VAL A 156 -13.04 10.16 -27.83
N ALA A 157 -12.22 9.63 -26.93
CA ALA A 157 -12.66 8.69 -25.92
C ALA A 157 -13.70 9.33 -24.96
N SER A 158 -13.48 10.58 -24.56
CA SER A 158 -14.42 11.36 -23.74
C SER A 158 -15.76 11.56 -24.46
N ALA A 159 -15.72 11.92 -25.74
CA ALA A 159 -16.92 12.11 -26.56
C ALA A 159 -17.74 10.83 -26.71
N GLN A 160 -17.05 9.71 -27.00
CA GLN A 160 -17.68 8.39 -27.10
C GLN A 160 -18.38 7.99 -25.79
N ARG A 161 -17.73 8.21 -24.64
CA ARG A 161 -18.32 7.96 -23.33
C ARG A 161 -19.55 8.83 -23.04
N GLN A 162 -19.49 10.10 -23.42
CA GLN A 162 -20.59 11.05 -23.21
C GLN A 162 -21.73 10.91 -24.22
N GLY A 163 -21.58 10.06 -25.24
CA GLY A 163 -22.53 9.96 -26.35
C GLY A 163 -22.63 11.25 -27.16
N THR A 164 -21.63 12.13 -27.09
CA THR A 164 -21.61 13.41 -27.79
C THR A 164 -21.02 13.26 -29.18
N THR A 165 -21.71 13.83 -30.18
CA THR A 165 -21.23 13.90 -31.55
C THR A 165 -20.21 15.03 -31.68
N ILE A 166 -18.98 14.79 -31.27
CA ILE A 166 -17.85 15.61 -31.73
C ILE A 166 -17.48 15.09 -33.12
N VAL A 167 -17.09 15.97 -34.06
CA VAL A 167 -16.37 15.58 -35.28
C VAL A 167 -14.89 15.67 -34.95
N PRO A 168 -14.24 14.62 -34.42
CA PRO A 168 -12.84 14.71 -34.09
C PRO A 168 -12.07 14.56 -35.41
N ALA A 169 -11.01 15.35 -35.58
CA ALA A 169 -10.06 15.09 -36.64
C ALA A 169 -9.47 13.68 -36.47
N ASP A 170 -9.16 13.01 -37.57
CA ASP A 170 -8.34 11.81 -37.56
C ASP A 170 -7.11 12.04 -36.66
N TYR A 171 -6.78 11.05 -35.83
CA TYR A 171 -5.66 11.17 -34.91
C TYR A 171 -4.69 10.02 -35.08
N ALA A 172 -3.41 10.31 -34.83
CA ALA A 172 -2.40 9.28 -34.71
C ALA A 172 -2.55 8.58 -33.35
N GLN A 173 -2.75 7.27 -33.38
CA GLN A 173 -2.73 6.41 -32.22
C GLN A 173 -1.40 5.68 -32.18
N ARG A 174 -0.79 5.64 -31.00
CA ARG A 174 0.47 4.93 -30.76
C ARG A 174 0.21 3.77 -29.83
N ARG A 175 0.77 2.61 -30.18
CA ARG A 175 0.66 1.38 -29.39
C ARG A 175 2.01 0.71 -29.29
N VAL A 176 2.34 0.30 -28.08
CA VAL A 176 3.52 -0.50 -27.77
C VAL A 176 3.23 -1.94 -28.13
N VAL A 177 4.06 -2.49 -28.99
CA VAL A 177 4.12 -3.92 -29.30
C VAL A 177 5.02 -4.58 -28.28
N LEU A 178 4.53 -5.64 -27.63
CA LEU A 178 5.31 -6.41 -26.67
C LEU A 178 6.09 -7.54 -27.36
N HIS A 179 7.19 -7.99 -26.75
CA HIS A 179 7.92 -9.16 -27.22
C HIS A 179 7.01 -10.40 -27.24
N GLN A 180 7.07 -11.16 -28.33
CA GLN A 180 6.29 -12.39 -28.45
C GLN A 180 6.65 -13.36 -27.30
N GLY A 181 5.64 -13.87 -26.61
CA GLY A 181 5.83 -14.81 -25.50
C GLY A 181 6.30 -14.17 -24.18
N TRP A 182 6.27 -12.84 -24.04
CA TRP A 182 6.69 -12.14 -22.81
C TRP A 182 6.01 -12.69 -21.53
N ARG A 183 4.78 -13.22 -21.64
CA ARG A 183 4.03 -13.80 -20.52
C ARG A 183 4.64 -15.10 -19.98
N ASP A 184 5.38 -15.83 -20.82
CA ASP A 184 5.88 -17.18 -20.54
C ASP A 184 7.39 -17.20 -20.26
N VAL A 185 8.05 -16.04 -20.25
CA VAL A 185 9.48 -15.93 -19.95
C VAL A 185 9.72 -16.37 -18.51
N SER A 186 10.57 -17.40 -18.34
CA SER A 186 10.92 -17.98 -17.05
C SER A 186 11.67 -16.99 -16.17
N ARG A 187 11.47 -17.06 -14.85
CA ARG A 187 12.22 -16.28 -13.85
C ARG A 187 13.72 -16.59 -13.82
N SER A 188 14.11 -17.75 -14.34
CA SER A 188 15.52 -18.15 -14.49
C SER A 188 16.19 -17.53 -15.72
N ASP A 189 15.40 -16.99 -16.66
CA ASP A 189 15.91 -16.36 -17.88
C ASP A 189 16.29 -14.90 -17.58
N ALA A 190 17.46 -14.46 -18.04
CA ALA A 190 17.89 -13.07 -17.90
C ALA A 190 16.93 -12.10 -18.61
N ALA A 191 16.29 -12.53 -19.70
CA ALA A 191 15.35 -11.72 -20.47
C ALA A 191 14.12 -11.28 -19.66
N VAL A 192 13.77 -12.00 -18.59
CA VAL A 192 12.64 -11.62 -17.72
C VAL A 192 12.89 -10.28 -17.01
N TRP A 193 14.15 -9.90 -16.83
CA TRP A 193 14.53 -8.66 -16.17
C TRP A 193 14.64 -7.48 -17.14
N GLU A 194 14.49 -7.73 -18.45
CA GLU A 194 14.40 -6.71 -19.47
C GLU A 194 12.96 -6.26 -19.71
N SER A 195 12.81 -5.12 -20.40
CA SER A 195 11.50 -4.58 -20.74
C SER A 195 10.73 -5.53 -21.67
N PRO A 196 9.41 -5.74 -21.46
CA PRO A 196 8.59 -6.48 -22.41
C PRO A 196 8.28 -5.64 -23.66
N CYS A 197 8.53 -4.33 -23.65
CA CYS A 197 8.23 -3.45 -24.77
C CYS A 197 9.27 -3.58 -25.89
N ALA A 198 8.82 -3.92 -27.10
CA ALA A 198 9.69 -4.17 -28.25
C ALA A 198 9.74 -3.01 -29.25
N ALA A 199 8.59 -2.42 -29.57
CA ALA A 199 8.45 -1.36 -30.58
C ALA A 199 7.24 -0.46 -30.29
N VAL A 200 7.19 0.73 -30.91
CA VAL A 200 5.97 1.54 -31.01
C VAL A 200 5.44 1.48 -32.44
N GLU A 201 4.20 1.04 -32.60
CA GLU A 201 3.46 1.16 -33.85
C GLU A 201 2.58 2.42 -33.82
N THR A 202 2.53 3.12 -34.95
CA THR A 202 1.66 4.30 -35.13
C THR A 202 0.64 4.02 -36.22
N SER A 203 -0.63 4.18 -35.89
CA SER A 203 -1.75 4.03 -36.82
C SER A 203 -2.59 5.32 -36.85
N VAL A 204 -3.33 5.55 -37.93
CA VAL A 204 -4.28 6.69 -38.03
C VAL A 204 -5.68 6.16 -37.77
N VAL A 205 -6.31 6.65 -36.70
CA VAL A 205 -7.69 6.32 -36.36
C VAL A 205 -8.62 7.29 -37.06
N ARG A 206 -9.45 6.75 -37.96
CA ARG A 206 -10.44 7.52 -38.73
C ARG A 206 -11.79 7.50 -38.03
N VAL A 207 -12.28 8.66 -37.60
CA VAL A 207 -13.48 8.74 -36.77
C VAL A 207 -14.78 8.47 -37.54
N GLY A 208 -14.79 8.72 -38.86
CA GLY A 208 -15.95 8.50 -39.72
C GLY A 208 -16.29 7.03 -40.05
N GLY A 209 -15.50 6.07 -39.58
CA GLY A 209 -15.65 4.63 -39.86
C GLY A 209 -15.69 3.74 -38.62
N VAL A 210 -15.96 4.29 -37.43
CA VAL A 210 -15.97 3.53 -36.17
C VAL A 210 -17.18 2.60 -36.12
N THR A 211 -17.10 1.47 -36.81
CA THR A 211 -17.81 0.25 -36.44
C THR A 211 -16.91 -0.59 -35.54
N ALA A 212 -17.17 -0.51 -34.23
CA ALA A 212 -17.08 -1.64 -33.28
C ALA A 212 -15.73 -2.14 -32.71
N THR A 213 -14.72 -1.30 -32.46
CA THR A 213 -13.80 -1.55 -31.33
C THR A 213 -13.50 -0.26 -30.57
N SER A 214 -14.06 -0.13 -29.36
CA SER A 214 -13.74 0.95 -28.43
C SER A 214 -12.27 0.84 -27.98
N SER A 215 -11.53 1.95 -27.92
CA SER A 215 -10.16 1.95 -27.38
C SER A 215 -10.13 1.42 -25.94
N PRO A 216 -9.01 0.87 -25.44
CA PRO A 216 -8.90 0.43 -24.03
C PRO A 216 -9.29 1.53 -23.04
N LEU A 217 -8.98 2.79 -23.34
CA LEU A 217 -9.37 3.95 -22.52
C LEU A 217 -10.90 4.09 -22.42
N VAL A 218 -11.61 3.91 -23.53
CA VAL A 218 -13.09 3.97 -23.54
C VAL A 218 -13.69 2.77 -22.82
N GLN A 219 -13.12 1.58 -23.04
CA GLN A 219 -13.54 0.37 -22.36
C GLN A 219 -13.38 0.49 -20.84
N LEU A 220 -12.22 0.95 -20.40
CA LEU A 220 -11.89 1.14 -19.00
C LEU A 220 -12.74 2.25 -18.36
N SER A 221 -12.95 3.38 -19.05
CA SER A 221 -13.84 4.45 -18.55
C SER A 221 -15.28 4.00 -18.45
N SER A 222 -15.74 3.20 -19.41
CA SER A 222 -17.08 2.64 -19.38
C SER A 222 -17.23 1.64 -18.22
N ALA A 223 -16.24 0.76 -18.02
CA ALA A 223 -16.27 -0.23 -16.95
C ALA A 223 -16.25 0.39 -15.55
N LEU A 224 -15.49 1.46 -15.36
CA LEU A 224 -15.40 2.18 -14.08
C LEU A 224 -16.44 3.29 -13.93
N ALA A 225 -17.14 3.62 -15.02
CA ALA A 225 -17.98 4.81 -15.13
C ALA A 225 -17.28 6.10 -14.64
N LEU A 226 -16.02 6.31 -15.03
CA LEU A 226 -15.23 7.51 -14.69
C LEU A 226 -14.97 8.41 -15.91
N PRO A 227 -14.78 9.74 -15.74
CA PRO A 227 -14.35 10.62 -16.82
C PRO A 227 -13.05 10.17 -17.45
N VAL A 228 -13.03 9.97 -18.78
CA VAL A 228 -11.82 9.58 -19.53
C VAL A 228 -10.65 10.53 -19.26
N THR A 229 -10.95 11.83 -19.18
CA THR A 229 -10.09 12.84 -18.59
C THR A 229 -10.72 13.20 -17.24
N PRO A 230 -10.22 12.69 -16.10
CA PRO A 230 -8.81 12.38 -15.83
C PRO A 230 -8.51 10.93 -15.44
N ALA A 231 -9.45 9.99 -15.62
CA ALA A 231 -9.33 8.63 -15.09
C ALA A 231 -8.12 7.83 -15.60
N PHE A 232 -7.44 8.27 -16.68
CA PHE A 232 -6.32 7.56 -17.30
C PHE A 232 -5.06 8.38 -17.49
N THR A 233 -4.70 9.17 -16.50
CA THR A 233 -3.34 9.71 -16.43
C THR A 233 -2.39 8.79 -15.69
N ALA A 234 -2.72 7.51 -15.51
CA ALA A 234 -1.76 6.54 -15.04
C ALA A 234 -0.62 6.44 -16.06
N ALA A 235 0.33 7.36 -15.92
CA ALA A 235 1.72 7.06 -15.84
C ALA A 235 2.25 6.08 -16.92
N ALA A 236 2.11 6.46 -18.18
CA ALA A 236 2.56 5.67 -19.33
C ALA A 236 4.04 5.90 -19.65
N ARG A 237 4.63 7.00 -19.18
CA ARG A 237 5.92 7.48 -19.69
C ARG A 237 7.02 6.47 -19.42
N TYR A 238 7.05 5.92 -18.21
CA TYR A 238 8.12 5.02 -17.82
C TYR A 238 7.70 3.55 -17.69
N ILE A 239 6.48 3.18 -18.09
CA ILE A 239 6.01 1.79 -17.94
C ILE A 239 6.87 0.79 -18.72
N CYS A 240 7.45 1.21 -19.85
CA CYS A 240 8.40 0.40 -20.61
C CYS A 240 9.81 0.32 -20.01
N HIS A 241 10.07 1.01 -18.89
CA HIS A 241 11.26 0.75 -18.09
C HIS A 241 11.07 -0.37 -17.07
N ALA A 242 9.82 -0.74 -16.77
CA ALA A 242 9.53 -1.90 -15.95
C ALA A 242 9.91 -3.19 -16.69
N SER A 243 10.42 -4.15 -15.93
CA SER A 243 10.81 -5.47 -16.39
C SER A 243 9.60 -6.32 -16.74
N THR A 244 9.83 -7.30 -17.61
CA THR A 244 8.86 -8.36 -17.93
C THR A 244 8.42 -9.06 -16.64
N ALA A 245 9.34 -9.27 -15.71
CA ALA A 245 9.14 -9.80 -14.37
C ALA A 245 8.09 -9.01 -13.57
N LEU A 246 8.19 -7.68 -13.53
CA LEU A 246 7.22 -6.84 -12.83
C LEU A 246 5.87 -6.83 -13.54
N TRP A 247 5.84 -6.81 -14.87
CA TRP A 247 4.59 -6.91 -15.63
C TRP A 247 3.84 -8.21 -15.33
N GLN A 248 4.55 -9.34 -15.37
CA GLN A 248 4.00 -10.65 -15.00
C GLN A 248 3.54 -10.68 -13.53
N GLU A 249 4.32 -10.12 -12.60
CA GLU A 249 3.97 -10.08 -11.17
C GLU A 249 2.67 -9.30 -10.93
N ALA A 250 2.53 -8.15 -11.58
CA ALA A 250 1.37 -7.28 -11.49
C ALA A 250 0.09 -7.96 -11.96
N LEU A 251 0.14 -8.65 -13.10
CA LEU A 251 -1.01 -9.39 -13.62
C LEU A 251 -1.30 -10.66 -12.80
N ARG A 252 -0.30 -11.27 -12.19
CA ARG A 252 -0.49 -12.46 -11.33
C ARG A 252 -1.16 -12.11 -10.01
N HIS A 253 -0.66 -11.10 -9.32
CA HIS A 253 -1.05 -10.79 -7.93
C HIS A 253 -2.00 -9.59 -7.80
N ARG A 254 -2.09 -8.75 -8.83
CA ARG A 254 -3.12 -7.70 -8.98
C ARG A 254 -3.16 -6.68 -7.85
N ASN A 255 -2.03 -6.50 -7.18
CA ASN A 255 -1.86 -5.60 -6.04
C ASN A 255 -0.69 -4.63 -6.25
N SER A 256 -0.50 -4.21 -7.50
CA SER A 256 0.59 -3.31 -7.89
C SER A 256 0.05 -1.95 -8.30
N VAL A 257 0.65 -0.91 -7.74
CA VAL A 257 0.41 0.49 -8.04
C VAL A 257 1.69 1.06 -8.68
N TRP A 258 1.52 1.84 -9.74
CA TRP A 258 2.59 2.46 -10.52
C TRP A 258 2.70 3.95 -10.22
N ILE A 259 3.93 4.47 -10.24
CA ILE A 259 4.26 5.88 -10.03
C ILE A 259 5.13 6.36 -11.20
N ASP A 260 4.62 7.20 -12.11
CA ASP A 260 5.40 7.64 -13.28
C ASP A 260 6.44 8.70 -12.94
N MET A 261 6.11 9.60 -12.03
CA MET A 261 6.90 10.82 -11.83
C MET A 261 8.25 10.56 -11.15
N LEU A 262 8.47 9.32 -10.69
CA LEU A 262 9.66 8.91 -9.98
C LEU A 262 10.42 7.89 -10.82
N ILE A 263 11.75 8.02 -10.74
CA ILE A 263 12.67 6.98 -11.14
C ILE A 263 13.37 6.57 -9.84
N ASP A 264 13.42 5.27 -9.58
CA ASP A 264 14.19 4.68 -8.50
C ASP A 264 15.67 4.86 -8.77
N ARG A 265 16.21 5.95 -8.23
CA ARG A 265 17.59 6.39 -8.43
C ARG A 265 18.57 5.58 -7.59
N THR A 266 19.79 5.50 -8.12
CA THR A 266 20.95 4.78 -7.58
C THR A 266 21.79 5.63 -6.63
N SER A 267 21.73 6.97 -6.73
CA SER A 267 22.46 7.85 -5.80
C SER A 267 21.76 7.96 -4.43
N THR A 268 22.54 7.90 -3.35
CA THR A 268 22.02 7.78 -1.98
C THR A 268 21.10 8.94 -1.57
N SER A 269 21.45 10.20 -1.90
CA SER A 269 20.62 11.35 -1.55
C SER A 269 19.32 11.40 -2.35
N ALA A 270 19.37 11.12 -3.66
CA ALA A 270 18.17 11.14 -4.48
C ALA A 270 17.25 9.95 -4.18
N GLN A 271 17.81 8.81 -3.78
CA GLN A 271 17.07 7.63 -3.33
C GLN A 271 16.25 7.92 -2.07
N THR A 272 16.83 8.57 -1.05
CA THR A 272 16.10 8.87 0.19
C THR A 272 15.00 9.91 -0.03
N ILE A 273 15.25 10.95 -0.84
CA ILE A 273 14.20 11.90 -1.23
C ILE A 273 13.10 11.20 -2.03
N GLY A 274 13.47 10.32 -2.96
CA GLY A 274 12.53 9.54 -3.75
C GLY A 274 11.58 8.71 -2.88
N MET A 275 12.08 8.13 -1.78
CA MET A 275 11.24 7.42 -0.80
C MET A 275 10.21 8.34 -0.13
N SER A 276 10.62 9.55 0.30
CA SER A 276 9.68 10.53 0.84
C SER A 276 8.61 10.93 -0.19
N GLN A 277 9.00 11.12 -1.45
CA GLN A 277 8.05 11.40 -2.54
C GLN A 277 7.08 10.22 -2.75
N LYS A 278 7.58 8.97 -2.77
CA LYS A 278 6.73 7.77 -2.87
C LYS A 278 5.70 7.71 -1.75
N VAL A 279 6.11 7.95 -0.51
CA VAL A 279 5.21 7.86 0.65
C VAL A 279 4.16 8.97 0.65
N VAL A 280 4.53 10.22 0.39
CA VAL A 280 3.53 11.31 0.33
C VAL A 280 2.52 11.06 -0.77
N THR A 281 2.98 10.62 -1.95
CA THR A 281 2.08 10.25 -3.06
C THR A 281 1.18 9.07 -2.69
N TRP A 282 1.72 8.06 -2.00
CA TRP A 282 0.95 6.93 -1.48
C TRP A 282 -0.15 7.35 -0.51
N LEU A 283 0.20 8.11 0.53
CA LEU A 283 -0.76 8.52 1.56
C LEU A 283 -1.92 9.30 0.96
N ASN A 284 -1.63 10.19 0.01
CA ASN A 284 -2.64 10.98 -0.69
C ASN A 284 -3.46 10.17 -1.69
N TYR A 285 -2.82 9.26 -2.44
CA TYR A 285 -3.53 8.32 -3.31
C TYR A 285 -4.48 7.45 -2.50
N ALA A 286 -4.00 6.83 -1.42
CA ALA A 286 -4.80 5.94 -0.60
C ALA A 286 -5.96 6.67 0.09
N TYR A 287 -5.74 7.88 0.60
CA TYR A 287 -6.78 8.73 1.19
C TYR A 287 -7.94 8.97 0.23
N THR A 288 -7.62 9.15 -1.05
CA THR A 288 -8.60 9.43 -2.10
C THR A 288 -9.22 8.14 -2.65
N ALA A 289 -8.41 7.16 -3.03
CA ALA A 289 -8.84 5.91 -3.65
C ALA A 289 -9.62 4.98 -2.70
N PHE A 290 -9.48 5.16 -1.39
CA PHE A 290 -10.16 4.36 -0.36
C PHE A 290 -10.90 5.28 0.63
N PRO A 291 -12.02 5.90 0.20
CA PRO A 291 -12.70 6.93 0.98
C PRO A 291 -13.39 6.41 2.24
N ASP A 292 -13.61 5.09 2.35
CA ASP A 292 -14.19 4.41 3.51
C ASP A 292 -13.14 3.85 4.47
N VAL A 293 -11.87 3.74 4.06
CA VAL A 293 -10.84 3.09 4.86
C VAL A 293 -10.38 3.99 6.02
N PRO A 294 -10.43 3.52 7.27
CA PRO A 294 -10.03 4.27 8.46
C PRO A 294 -8.54 4.57 8.55
N TYR A 295 -7.70 3.57 8.26
CA TYR A 295 -6.24 3.67 8.44
C TYR A 295 -5.48 3.45 7.15
N ILE A 296 -4.42 4.22 6.97
CA ILE A 296 -3.49 4.07 5.86
C ILE A 296 -2.11 3.81 6.44
N MET A 297 -1.51 2.71 6.00
CA MET A 297 -0.23 2.22 6.49
C MET A 297 0.83 2.35 5.41
N LYS A 298 2.06 2.58 5.86
CA LYS A 298 3.27 2.29 5.08
C LYS A 298 3.99 1.12 5.74
N GLY A 299 4.56 0.22 4.95
CA GLY A 299 5.59 -0.70 5.45
C GLY A 299 6.52 -1.16 4.34
N ASP A 300 7.65 -1.73 4.71
CA ASP A 300 8.70 -2.08 3.75
C ASP A 300 8.51 -3.48 3.14
N ASP A 301 9.16 -3.74 2.00
CA ASP A 301 9.15 -5.07 1.35
C ASP A 301 10.01 -6.11 2.10
N ASP A 302 10.75 -5.67 3.11
CA ASP A 302 11.57 -6.45 4.03
C ASP A 302 11.07 -6.42 5.48
N MET A 303 9.75 -6.32 5.69
CA MET A 303 9.11 -6.51 7.00
C MET A 303 8.15 -7.71 7.07
N TYR A 304 8.01 -8.25 8.27
CA TYR A 304 7.02 -9.26 8.66
C TYR A 304 5.99 -8.62 9.59
N LEU A 305 4.72 -8.99 9.43
CA LEU A 305 3.63 -8.50 10.28
C LEU A 305 2.77 -9.67 10.75
N LYS A 306 2.64 -9.85 12.06
CA LYS A 306 1.67 -10.75 12.68
C LYS A 306 0.27 -10.15 12.57
N VAL A 307 -0.31 -10.22 11.37
CA VAL A 307 -1.59 -9.55 11.00
C VAL A 307 -2.72 -9.82 11.99
N PRO A 308 -2.98 -11.06 12.45
CA PRO A 308 -4.06 -11.32 13.42
C PRO A 308 -3.91 -10.50 14.71
N GLN A 309 -2.69 -10.38 15.23
CA GLN A 309 -2.39 -9.55 16.40
C GLN A 309 -2.54 -8.06 16.07
N TYR A 310 -1.94 -7.61 14.97
CA TYR A 310 -1.92 -6.20 14.60
C TYR A 310 -3.33 -5.63 14.39
N LEU A 311 -4.20 -6.37 13.68
CA LEU A 311 -5.57 -5.95 13.44
C LEU A 311 -6.44 -6.01 14.70
N SER A 312 -6.25 -7.02 15.56
CA SER A 312 -6.95 -7.07 16.86
C SER A 312 -6.55 -5.88 17.74
N ASP A 313 -5.26 -5.54 17.83
CA ASP A 313 -4.80 -4.35 18.56
C ASP A 313 -5.43 -3.05 18.01
N LEU A 314 -5.59 -2.95 16.69
CA LEU A 314 -6.17 -1.79 16.02
C LEU A 314 -7.69 -1.70 16.17
N ARG A 315 -8.40 -2.83 16.30
CA ARG A 315 -9.83 -2.85 16.64
C ARG A 315 -10.03 -2.46 18.10
N TYR A 316 -9.18 -2.97 18.99
CA TYR A 316 -9.20 -2.65 20.40
C TYR A 316 -9.02 -1.13 20.65
N SER A 317 -8.07 -0.49 19.96
CA SER A 317 -7.82 0.95 20.09
C SER A 317 -9.02 1.83 19.72
N ARG A 318 -9.86 1.37 18.78
CA ARG A 318 -11.09 2.05 18.36
C ARG A 318 -12.24 1.87 19.35
N GLY A 319 -12.30 0.72 19.99
CA GLY A 319 -13.28 0.44 21.05
C GLY A 319 -13.13 1.33 22.29
N GLY A 320 -12.04 2.10 22.41
CA GLY A 320 -11.80 3.05 23.50
C GLY A 320 -10.97 2.44 24.65
N TRP A 321 -9.97 3.21 25.08
CA TRP A 321 -8.87 2.80 25.98
C TRP A 321 -9.23 2.42 27.43
N GLY A 322 -10.51 2.33 27.78
CA GLY A 322 -10.99 1.93 29.11
C GLY A 322 -11.91 0.71 29.10
N ASN A 323 -12.21 0.17 27.91
CA ASN A 323 -13.07 -0.99 27.77
C ASN A 323 -12.26 -2.28 27.94
N THR A 324 -12.88 -3.31 28.53
CA THR A 324 -12.27 -4.64 28.58
C THR A 324 -12.09 -5.16 27.16
N ARG A 325 -10.87 -5.58 26.81
CA ARG A 325 -10.57 -6.20 25.51
C ARG A 325 -11.41 -7.46 25.33
N LYS A 326 -11.99 -7.63 24.15
CA LYS A 326 -12.83 -8.79 23.82
C LYS A 326 -12.29 -9.45 22.56
N LEU A 327 -11.26 -10.28 22.75
CA LEU A 327 -10.58 -10.95 21.64
C LEU A 327 -11.53 -11.72 20.72
N SER A 328 -12.59 -12.34 21.25
CA SER A 328 -13.56 -13.09 20.45
C SER A 328 -14.37 -12.24 19.46
N TRP A 329 -14.39 -10.92 19.60
CA TRP A 329 -15.05 -10.00 18.66
C TRP A 329 -14.07 -9.41 17.65
N GLU A 330 -12.77 -9.47 17.96
CA GLU A 330 -11.70 -8.82 17.20
C GLU A 330 -11.01 -9.78 16.22
N ILE A 331 -11.32 -11.07 16.29
CA ILE A 331 -10.68 -12.13 15.50
C ILE A 331 -11.73 -12.87 14.67
N PRO A 332 -11.42 -13.27 13.44
CA PRO A 332 -12.30 -14.11 12.66
C PRO A 332 -12.59 -15.46 13.33
N ASP A 333 -13.88 -15.82 13.38
CA ASP A 333 -14.35 -17.10 13.92
C ASP A 333 -15.40 -17.72 12.98
N GLY A 334 -15.38 -19.04 12.84
CA GLY A 334 -16.41 -19.80 12.12
C GLY A 334 -16.67 -19.36 10.68
N GLY A 335 -15.68 -18.86 9.94
CA GLY A 335 -15.89 -18.35 8.58
C GLY A 335 -16.10 -16.84 8.48
N VAL A 336 -16.31 -16.15 9.60
CA VAL A 336 -16.77 -14.75 9.65
C VAL A 336 -15.60 -13.83 9.98
N VAL A 337 -15.27 -12.92 9.06
CA VAL A 337 -14.31 -11.84 9.31
C VAL A 337 -15.01 -10.71 10.07
N PRO A 338 -14.42 -10.13 11.14
CA PRO A 338 -15.00 -9.00 11.84
C PRO A 338 -15.29 -7.85 10.86
N VAL A 339 -16.50 -7.29 10.94
CA VAL A 339 -16.88 -6.17 10.10
C VAL A 339 -15.95 -5.00 10.38
N THR A 340 -15.47 -4.32 9.34
CA THR A 340 -14.76 -3.06 9.56
C THR A 340 -15.77 -1.98 9.85
N GLU A 341 -15.61 -1.28 10.97
CA GLU A 341 -16.49 -0.20 11.36
C GLU A 341 -16.09 1.12 10.69
N ALA A 342 -17.09 1.93 10.35
CA ALA A 342 -16.89 3.28 9.84
C ALA A 342 -16.19 4.16 10.88
N VAL A 343 -15.45 5.18 10.45
CA VAL A 343 -14.82 6.14 11.37
C VAL A 343 -15.92 6.93 12.09
N TYR A 344 -15.87 6.98 13.42
CA TYR A 344 -16.82 7.75 14.22
C TYR A 344 -16.24 9.10 14.66
N ASP A 345 -17.13 10.08 14.82
CA ASP A 345 -16.78 11.44 15.21
C ASP A 345 -16.26 11.56 16.64
N ASP A 346 -16.19 10.49 17.43
CA ASP A 346 -15.67 10.49 18.80
C ASP A 346 -14.36 9.69 18.98
N GLU A 347 -13.91 9.01 17.92
CA GLU A 347 -12.67 8.24 17.88
C GLU A 347 -11.42 9.14 17.82
N GLU A 348 -10.37 8.73 18.53
CA GLU A 348 -9.07 9.40 18.52
C GLU A 348 -8.41 9.32 17.12
N CYS A 349 -7.77 10.41 16.70
CA CYS A 349 -6.89 10.39 15.52
C CYS A 349 -5.59 9.65 15.87
N LEU A 350 -5.53 8.38 15.50
CA LEU A 350 -4.41 7.50 15.87
C LEU A 350 -3.23 7.64 14.92
N TYR A 351 -2.02 7.74 15.47
CA TYR A 351 -0.77 7.48 14.76
C TYR A 351 -0.08 6.28 15.43
N ARG A 352 -0.18 5.08 14.82
CA ARG A 352 0.46 3.87 15.32
C ARG A 352 1.90 3.78 14.85
N VAL A 353 2.83 3.70 15.78
CA VAL A 353 4.26 3.83 15.54
C VAL A 353 5.07 2.78 16.30
N TRP A 354 6.10 2.23 15.66
CA TRP A 354 7.29 1.81 16.39
C TRP A 354 8.09 3.08 16.73
N ARG A 355 7.84 3.63 17.92
CA ARG A 355 8.17 5.01 18.27
C ARG A 355 9.67 5.27 18.27
N LEU A 356 10.05 6.32 17.55
CA LEU A 356 11.32 7.03 17.68
C LEU A 356 11.05 8.51 17.90
N HIS A 357 12.03 9.21 18.46
CA HIS A 357 11.96 10.64 18.68
C HIS A 357 13.28 11.32 18.33
N THR A 358 13.20 12.45 17.62
CA THR A 358 14.34 13.33 17.37
C THR A 358 13.87 14.77 17.25
N SER A 359 14.57 15.72 17.87
CA SER A 359 14.29 17.16 17.75
C SER A 359 12.81 17.56 17.97
N GLY A 360 12.13 16.97 18.96
CA GLY A 360 10.73 17.24 19.25
C GLY A 360 9.76 16.64 18.22
N VAL A 361 10.18 15.67 17.41
CA VAL A 361 9.34 14.96 16.43
C VAL A 361 9.17 13.52 16.88
N VAL A 362 7.92 13.09 17.06
CA VAL A 362 7.57 11.68 17.20
C VAL A 362 7.32 11.10 15.82
N PHE A 363 7.96 9.98 15.49
CA PHE A 363 7.80 9.31 14.20
C PHE A 363 7.86 7.79 14.35
N GLY A 364 7.23 7.07 13.42
CA GLY A 364 7.30 5.61 13.36
C GLY A 364 8.50 5.17 12.54
N HIS A 365 9.25 4.18 13.03
CA HIS A 365 10.38 3.62 12.29
C HIS A 365 9.98 3.16 10.87
N GLY A 366 10.84 3.42 9.87
CA GLY A 366 10.59 3.16 8.46
C GLY A 366 9.95 1.80 8.11
N ALA A 367 10.35 0.73 8.79
CA ALA A 367 9.78 -0.62 8.61
C ALA A 367 8.24 -0.68 8.56
N GLY A 368 7.55 0.15 9.34
CA GLY A 368 6.13 0.34 9.18
C GLY A 368 5.45 1.18 10.26
N TYR A 369 4.43 1.94 9.83
CA TYR A 369 3.60 2.78 10.68
C TYR A 369 2.23 3.04 10.00
N ALA A 370 1.21 3.36 10.80
CA ALA A 370 -0.14 3.61 10.29
C ALA A 370 -0.73 4.91 10.82
N LEU A 371 -1.42 5.65 9.96
CA LEU A 371 -2.11 6.90 10.29
C LEU A 371 -3.61 6.74 10.11
N ASP A 372 -4.36 7.32 11.03
CA ASP A 372 -5.76 7.66 10.79
C ASP A 372 -5.87 8.58 9.56
N ARG A 373 -6.83 8.30 8.68
CA ARG A 373 -7.06 9.07 7.45
C ARG A 373 -7.19 10.58 7.70
N ARG A 374 -7.73 10.99 8.86
CA ARG A 374 -7.91 12.39 9.24
C ARG A 374 -6.56 13.09 9.48
N LEU A 375 -5.54 12.37 9.93
CA LEU A 375 -4.18 12.91 10.05
C LEU A 375 -3.57 13.18 8.66
N ILE A 376 -3.86 12.34 7.68
CA ILE A 376 -3.42 12.54 6.30
C ILE A 376 -4.13 13.74 5.69
N GLN A 377 -5.45 13.86 5.90
CA GLN A 377 -6.22 15.03 5.49
C GLN A 377 -5.63 16.33 6.08
N ALA A 378 -5.31 16.33 7.37
CA ALA A 378 -4.85 17.51 8.09
C ALA A 378 -3.40 17.90 7.76
N SER A 379 -2.50 16.93 7.62
CA SER A 379 -1.06 17.21 7.55
C SER A 379 -0.40 16.92 6.21
N MET A 380 -1.01 16.07 5.38
CA MET A 380 -0.39 15.57 4.14
C MET A 380 -1.09 16.01 2.87
N ASN A 381 -2.23 16.70 2.96
CA ASN A 381 -2.94 17.20 1.79
C ASN A 381 -2.07 18.24 1.04
N PRO A 382 -1.53 17.90 -0.15
CA PRO A 382 -0.59 18.77 -0.84
C PRO A 382 -1.31 19.97 -1.48
N PHE A 383 -2.64 19.96 -1.57
CA PHE A 383 -3.41 21.09 -2.09
C PHE A 383 -3.72 22.15 -1.04
N ASP A 384 -3.40 21.90 0.23
CA ASP A 384 -3.41 22.95 1.25
C ASP A 384 -2.29 23.96 0.95
N GLN A 385 -2.59 25.24 1.12
CA GLN A 385 -1.61 26.32 0.96
C GLN A 385 -0.44 26.16 1.93
N SER A 386 -0.68 25.62 3.15
CA SER A 386 0.39 25.32 4.11
C SER A 386 1.40 24.30 3.55
N ASN A 387 0.96 23.43 2.64
CA ASN A 387 1.74 22.38 2.02
C ASN A 387 2.29 22.74 0.62
N ALA A 388 2.28 24.02 0.23
CA ALA A 388 2.75 24.44 -1.10
C ALA A 388 4.20 24.02 -1.42
N VAL A 389 5.09 24.02 -0.42
CA VAL A 389 6.47 23.52 -0.60
C VAL A 389 6.48 22.01 -0.79
N LEU A 390 5.74 21.27 0.03
CA LEU A 390 5.61 19.81 -0.09
C LEU A 390 5.10 19.45 -1.49
N LEU A 391 3.99 20.06 -1.91
CA LEU A 391 3.41 19.91 -3.25
C LEU A 391 4.43 20.09 -4.36
N ARG A 392 5.20 21.18 -4.33
CA ARG A 392 6.24 21.44 -5.33
C ARG A 392 7.30 20.34 -5.36
N LEU A 393 7.76 19.89 -4.19
CA LEU A 393 8.81 18.87 -4.10
C LEU A 393 8.30 17.49 -4.48
N VAL A 394 7.04 17.14 -4.22
CA VAL A 394 6.47 15.83 -4.57
C VAL A 394 5.91 15.76 -5.99
N THR A 395 6.00 16.81 -6.78
CA THR A 395 5.54 16.82 -8.20
C THR A 395 6.69 16.91 -9.19
N MET A 396 7.92 17.11 -8.72
CA MET A 396 9.10 17.32 -9.55
C MET A 396 10.13 16.20 -9.36
N PRO A 397 10.88 15.84 -10.41
CA PRO A 397 12.07 15.00 -10.25
C PRO A 397 13.06 15.64 -9.26
N TYR A 398 13.82 14.80 -8.54
CA TYR A 398 14.86 15.30 -7.64
C TYR A 398 15.80 16.29 -8.36
N ASN A 399 16.07 17.40 -7.68
CA ASN A 399 16.90 18.50 -8.14
C ASN A 399 17.74 19.02 -6.97
N SER A 400 19.05 18.83 -7.03
CA SER A 400 19.99 19.23 -5.97
C SER A 400 19.99 20.73 -5.67
N SER A 401 19.52 21.57 -6.61
CA SER A 401 19.36 23.01 -6.35
C SER A 401 18.27 23.30 -5.30
N LEU A 402 17.43 22.33 -4.97
CA LEU A 402 16.35 22.40 -3.97
C LEU A 402 16.72 21.74 -2.63
N ASP A 403 17.98 21.37 -2.40
CA ASP A 403 18.43 20.69 -1.17
C ASP A 403 17.95 21.36 0.12
N LYS A 404 17.99 22.69 0.18
CA LYS A 404 17.47 23.43 1.35
C LYS A 404 15.99 23.20 1.58
N ALA A 405 15.20 23.10 0.52
CA ALA A 405 13.76 22.84 0.61
C ALA A 405 13.50 21.40 1.06
N TYR A 406 14.23 20.41 0.52
CA TYR A 406 14.13 19.03 0.98
C TYR A 406 14.48 18.89 2.47
N LEU A 407 15.59 19.49 2.90
CA LEU A 407 16.02 19.48 4.30
C LEU A 407 15.01 20.18 5.23
N SER A 408 14.37 21.25 4.77
CA SER A 408 13.36 21.98 5.58
C SER A 408 12.15 21.12 5.95
N LEU A 409 11.83 20.12 5.12
CA LEU A 409 10.76 19.14 5.35
C LEU A 409 11.27 17.79 5.87
N ALA A 410 12.57 17.66 6.15
CA ALA A 410 13.22 16.41 6.55
C ALA A 410 13.08 15.26 5.52
N MET A 411 12.90 15.56 4.23
CA MET A 411 12.64 14.54 3.20
C MET A 411 13.79 13.53 2.98
N GLN A 412 14.98 13.76 3.54
CA GLN A 412 16.06 12.78 3.56
C GLN A 412 15.79 11.58 4.49
N HIS A 413 14.77 11.67 5.34
CA HIS A 413 14.28 10.61 6.22
C HIS A 413 12.76 10.60 6.13
N GLU A 414 12.23 9.69 5.32
CA GLU A 414 10.80 9.59 5.00
C GLU A 414 9.92 9.50 6.26
N ASP A 415 10.32 8.66 7.21
CA ASP A 415 9.64 8.47 8.48
C ASP A 415 9.63 9.75 9.35
N VAL A 416 10.78 10.41 9.49
CA VAL A 416 10.90 11.69 10.23
C VAL A 416 10.07 12.77 9.54
N MET A 417 10.06 12.82 8.20
CA MET A 417 9.24 13.75 7.43
C MET A 417 7.75 13.56 7.76
N VAL A 418 7.27 12.31 7.84
CA VAL A 418 5.87 12.05 8.21
C VAL A 418 5.53 12.53 9.61
N GLY A 419 6.36 12.21 10.60
CA GLY A 419 6.17 12.71 11.97
C GLY A 419 6.24 14.24 12.05
N LYS A 420 7.17 14.85 11.33
CA LYS A 420 7.34 16.30 11.28
C LYS A 420 6.13 16.99 10.67
N GLN A 421 5.55 16.45 9.60
CA GLN A 421 4.35 17.01 8.98
C GLN A 421 3.15 17.00 9.93
N VAL A 422 2.91 15.89 10.64
CA VAL A 422 1.85 15.78 11.64
C VAL A 422 2.03 16.84 12.74
N ARG A 423 3.25 17.03 13.22
CA ARG A 423 3.58 18.03 14.25
C ARG A 423 3.43 19.46 13.75
N ASP A 424 3.99 19.77 12.58
CA ASP A 424 4.02 21.13 12.05
C ASP A 424 2.62 21.60 11.61
N HIS A 425 1.69 20.68 11.35
CA HIS A 425 0.29 20.94 11.04
C HIS A 425 -0.65 20.78 12.25
N ALA A 426 -0.17 21.03 13.47
CA ALA A 426 -0.95 20.87 14.70
C ALA A 426 -2.30 21.62 14.69
N GLU A 427 -2.37 22.83 14.11
CA GLU A 427 -3.63 23.59 14.00
C GLU A 427 -4.67 22.91 13.08
N ALA A 428 -4.22 22.34 11.96
CA ALA A 428 -5.08 21.57 11.07
C ALA A 428 -5.53 20.25 11.71
N VAL A 429 -4.63 19.60 12.46
CA VAL A 429 -4.95 18.40 13.27
C VAL A 429 -5.99 18.75 14.32
N GLN A 430 -5.83 19.86 15.05
CA GLN A 430 -6.81 20.35 16.02
C GLN A 430 -8.20 20.57 15.39
N THR A 431 -8.24 21.05 14.15
CA THR A 431 -9.51 21.31 13.45
C THR A 431 -10.15 20.04 12.90
N THR A 432 -9.35 19.09 12.42
CA THR A 432 -9.83 17.89 11.71
C THR A 432 -10.11 16.72 12.66
N CYS A 433 -9.34 16.60 13.73
CA CYS A 433 -9.46 15.50 14.68
C CYS A 433 -10.49 15.83 15.76
N PRO A 434 -11.46 14.95 16.06
CA PRO A 434 -12.58 15.33 16.93
C PRO A 434 -12.22 15.69 18.36
N ARG A 435 -11.11 15.14 18.88
CA ARG A 435 -10.58 15.48 20.21
C ARG A 435 -9.49 16.56 20.17
N HIS A 436 -9.39 17.26 19.05
CA HIS A 436 -8.44 18.34 18.81
C HIS A 436 -6.97 17.93 19.02
N ARG A 437 -6.65 16.64 18.86
CA ARG A 437 -5.29 16.12 19.09
C ARG A 437 -5.01 14.88 18.26
N VAL A 438 -3.72 14.58 18.12
CA VAL A 438 -3.22 13.26 17.70
C VAL A 438 -2.97 12.40 18.94
N CYS A 439 -3.30 11.11 18.85
CA CYS A 439 -2.94 10.10 19.84
C CYS A 439 -1.95 9.11 19.25
N TYR A 440 -0.81 8.92 19.90
CA TYR A 440 0.19 7.96 19.46
C TYR A 440 -0.06 6.60 20.09
N LEU A 441 -0.11 5.55 19.26
CA LEU A 441 -0.11 4.17 19.72
C LEU A 441 1.27 3.58 19.51
N TRP A 442 1.99 3.36 20.60
CA TRP A 442 3.37 2.93 20.59
C TRP A 442 3.49 1.45 20.94
N ASP A 443 4.05 0.68 20.00
CA ASP A 443 4.53 -0.67 20.23
C ASP A 443 5.99 -0.67 20.75
N LYS A 444 6.20 -1.24 21.94
CA LYS A 444 7.55 -1.39 22.56
C LYS A 444 8.50 -2.14 21.64
N ARG A 445 9.81 -1.96 21.89
CA ARG A 445 10.87 -2.68 21.16
C ARG A 445 10.73 -4.21 21.26
N SER A 446 10.09 -4.75 22.28
CA SER A 446 9.78 -6.18 22.40
C SER A 446 8.71 -6.66 21.41
N ARG A 447 7.82 -5.76 20.95
CA ARG A 447 6.77 -6.04 19.95
C ARG A 447 7.19 -5.69 18.52
N ALA A 448 7.93 -4.60 18.36
CA ALA A 448 8.40 -4.10 17.06
C ALA A 448 9.92 -3.92 17.07
N HIS A 449 10.64 -4.69 16.25
CA HIS A 449 12.10 -4.68 16.27
C HIS A 449 12.76 -5.12 14.96
N GLN A 450 14.08 -4.88 14.91
CA GLN A 450 14.96 -5.38 13.85
C GLN A 450 15.57 -6.72 14.28
N VAL A 451 15.29 -7.78 13.54
CA VAL A 451 15.67 -9.16 13.94
C VAL A 451 17.12 -9.54 13.62
N LEU A 452 17.78 -8.82 12.69
CA LEU A 452 19.15 -9.13 12.25
C LEU A 452 20.20 -8.06 12.58
N ARG A 453 19.81 -6.88 13.09
CA ARG A 453 20.78 -5.81 13.39
C ARG A 453 21.29 -5.91 14.84
N PRO A 454 22.59 -5.67 15.09
CA PRO A 454 23.12 -5.61 16.45
C PRO A 454 22.54 -4.43 17.26
N PRO A 455 22.25 -4.60 18.56
CA PRO A 455 22.17 -5.88 19.28
C PRO A 455 20.95 -6.68 18.80
N ARG A 456 21.15 -7.99 18.55
CA ARG A 456 20.06 -8.88 18.14
C ARG A 456 18.97 -8.87 19.21
N THR A 457 17.71 -8.82 18.77
CA THR A 457 16.54 -8.88 19.65
C THR A 457 15.86 -10.21 19.41
N SER A 458 15.68 -11.00 20.46
CA SER A 458 15.05 -12.31 20.38
C SER A 458 13.57 -12.16 20.02
N VAL A 459 13.10 -12.97 19.07
CA VAL A 459 11.69 -13.03 18.69
C VAL A 459 10.95 -13.81 19.76
N THR A 460 9.99 -13.17 20.41
CA THR A 460 9.10 -13.79 21.41
C THR A 460 7.65 -13.80 20.93
N TRP A 461 6.75 -14.41 21.71
CA TRP A 461 5.30 -14.40 21.49
C TRP A 461 4.69 -13.00 21.35
N ALA A 462 5.33 -11.98 21.97
CA ALA A 462 4.90 -10.59 21.94
C ALA A 462 5.31 -9.85 20.66
N SER A 463 6.25 -10.41 19.88
CA SER A 463 6.69 -9.84 18.61
C SER A 463 5.53 -9.79 17.61
N MET A 464 5.48 -8.72 16.84
CA MET A 464 4.36 -8.43 15.93
C MET A 464 4.81 -7.78 14.62
N LEU A 465 5.76 -6.84 14.68
CA LEU A 465 6.32 -6.20 13.49
C LEU A 465 7.83 -6.35 13.49
N GLU A 466 8.35 -7.15 12.56
CA GLU A 466 9.76 -7.50 12.51
C GLU A 466 10.36 -7.03 11.19
N HIS A 467 11.34 -6.12 11.28
CA HIS A 467 12.11 -5.69 10.12
C HIS A 467 13.30 -6.62 9.88
N TYR A 468 13.37 -7.16 8.67
CA TYR A 468 14.40 -8.09 8.21
C TYR A 468 15.14 -7.52 6.98
N GLY A 469 16.06 -8.30 6.43
CA GLY A 469 16.74 -7.93 5.17
C GLY A 469 17.03 -9.13 4.27
N MET A 470 16.57 -10.32 4.65
CA MET A 470 16.88 -11.58 4.00
C MET A 470 15.60 -12.36 3.69
N PRO A 471 15.39 -12.86 2.45
CA PRO A 471 14.13 -13.50 2.03
C PRO A 471 13.72 -14.75 2.81
N ALA A 472 14.66 -15.44 3.46
CA ALA A 472 14.35 -16.65 4.25
C ALA A 472 13.76 -16.33 5.62
N ILE A 473 14.10 -15.17 6.22
CA ILE A 473 13.67 -14.77 7.56
C ILE A 473 12.15 -14.78 7.76
N PRO A 474 11.32 -14.22 6.85
CA PRO A 474 9.87 -14.26 7.04
C PRO A 474 9.31 -15.69 7.15
N TYR A 475 9.96 -16.71 6.58
CA TYR A 475 9.54 -18.11 6.76
C TYR A 475 9.80 -18.60 8.19
N TYR A 476 10.96 -18.26 8.77
CA TYR A 476 11.25 -18.55 10.16
C TYR A 476 10.25 -17.87 11.10
N LEU A 477 10.01 -16.57 10.91
CA LEU A 477 9.03 -15.81 11.69
C LEU A 477 7.61 -16.38 11.54
N HIS A 478 7.23 -16.76 10.33
CA HIS A 478 5.94 -17.38 10.06
C HIS A 478 5.76 -18.69 10.80
N TYR A 479 6.75 -19.58 10.71
CA TYR A 479 6.71 -20.85 11.43
C TYR A 479 6.66 -20.62 12.94
N PHE A 480 7.49 -19.70 13.47
CA PHE A 480 7.49 -19.36 14.89
C PHE A 480 6.11 -18.92 15.35
N HIS A 481 5.51 -17.89 14.72
CA HIS A 481 4.22 -17.34 15.13
C HIS A 481 3.06 -18.33 15.02
N LYS A 482 3.16 -19.32 14.11
CA LYS A 482 2.17 -20.40 13.98
C LYS A 482 2.32 -21.53 15.00
N ASN A 483 3.45 -21.62 15.71
CA ASN A 483 3.76 -22.78 16.54
C ASN A 483 4.12 -22.44 18.00
N GLU A 484 4.56 -21.21 18.29
CA GLU A 484 5.12 -20.88 19.61
C GLU A 484 4.16 -21.14 20.76
N PHE A 485 2.86 -20.86 20.61
CA PHE A 485 1.88 -21.08 21.67
C PHE A 485 1.68 -22.58 21.99
N ARG A 486 1.78 -23.45 20.97
CA ARG A 486 1.73 -24.91 21.14
C ARG A 486 2.98 -25.42 21.82
N VAL A 487 4.14 -24.98 21.36
CA VAL A 487 5.44 -25.32 21.95
C VAL A 487 5.47 -24.89 23.42
N ALA A 488 4.97 -23.71 23.76
CA ALA A 488 4.90 -23.22 25.13
C ALA A 488 3.96 -24.08 26.01
N ALA A 489 2.79 -24.48 25.48
CA ALA A 489 1.86 -25.35 26.19
C ALA A 489 2.46 -26.75 26.45
N GLU A 490 3.09 -27.34 25.44
CA GLU A 490 3.80 -28.63 25.55
C GLU A 490 4.99 -28.54 26.50
N ALA A 491 5.76 -27.44 26.44
CA ALA A 491 6.88 -27.17 27.32
C ALA A 491 6.45 -27.15 28.79
N LYS A 492 5.32 -26.50 29.11
CA LYS A 492 4.79 -26.47 30.48
C LYS A 492 4.59 -27.87 31.06
N VAL A 493 4.08 -28.80 30.25
CA VAL A 493 3.91 -30.20 30.64
C VAL A 493 5.26 -30.91 30.76
N ALA A 494 6.16 -30.75 29.78
CA ALA A 494 7.46 -31.40 29.77
C ALA A 494 8.35 -30.97 30.96
N LEU A 495 8.39 -29.66 31.25
CA LEU A 495 9.16 -29.09 32.36
C LEU A 495 8.65 -29.60 33.72
N ALA A 496 7.34 -29.77 33.87
CA ALA A 496 6.75 -30.37 35.08
C ALA A 496 7.20 -31.83 35.30
N HIS A 497 7.62 -32.53 34.24
CA HIS A 497 8.18 -33.88 34.28
C HIS A 497 9.72 -33.90 34.29
N GLY A 498 10.37 -32.76 34.56
CA GLY A 498 11.83 -32.66 34.69
C GLY A 498 12.60 -32.52 33.38
N ALA A 499 11.93 -32.19 32.27
CA ALA A 499 12.63 -31.85 31.03
C ALA A 499 13.48 -30.58 31.19
N ASN A 500 14.55 -30.46 30.40
CA ASN A 500 15.37 -29.25 30.35
C ASN A 500 14.78 -28.27 29.32
N ILE A 501 14.60 -27.00 29.71
CA ILE A 501 14.08 -25.95 28.83
C ILE A 501 14.94 -25.76 27.57
N SER A 502 16.26 -25.87 27.69
CA SER A 502 17.17 -25.74 26.55
C SER A 502 16.95 -26.83 25.51
N ASP A 503 16.62 -28.05 25.94
CA ASP A 503 16.36 -29.17 25.03
C ASP A 503 15.02 -28.98 24.30
N VAL A 504 14.01 -28.45 24.99
CA VAL A 504 12.71 -28.12 24.40
C VAL A 504 12.86 -27.04 23.33
N GLU A 505 13.55 -25.94 23.63
CA GLU A 505 13.77 -24.86 22.66
C GLU A 505 14.65 -25.33 21.49
N ALA A 506 15.70 -26.11 21.75
CA ALA A 506 16.55 -26.66 20.69
C ALA A 506 15.76 -27.57 19.74
N ASN A 507 14.86 -28.41 20.26
CA ASN A 507 14.01 -29.26 19.44
C ASN A 507 13.01 -28.45 18.60
N ALA A 508 12.35 -27.46 19.20
CA ALA A 508 11.43 -26.58 18.50
C ALA A 508 12.12 -25.79 17.37
N THR A 509 13.31 -25.24 17.65
CA THR A 509 14.17 -24.58 16.66
C THR A 509 14.57 -25.54 15.54
N ALA A 510 14.94 -26.79 15.86
CA ALA A 510 15.27 -27.79 14.85
C ALA A 510 14.09 -28.11 13.92
N HIS A 511 12.87 -28.22 14.46
CA HIS A 511 11.65 -28.39 13.65
C HIS A 511 11.41 -27.21 12.72
N MET A 512 11.58 -25.98 13.23
CA MET A 512 11.49 -24.77 12.42
C MET A 512 12.49 -24.77 11.26
N HIS A 513 13.77 -25.05 11.52
CA HIS A 513 14.78 -25.13 10.46
C HIS A 513 14.46 -26.23 9.44
N ASN A 514 13.95 -27.39 9.88
CA ASN A 514 13.55 -28.46 8.97
C ASN A 514 12.39 -28.03 8.07
N TRP A 515 11.38 -27.34 8.62
CA TRP A 515 10.27 -26.81 7.85
C TRP A 515 10.76 -25.74 6.86
N VAL A 516 11.54 -24.75 7.29
CA VAL A 516 12.04 -23.71 6.39
C VAL A 516 12.86 -24.31 5.25
N ARG A 517 13.72 -25.31 5.53
CA ARG A 517 14.45 -26.07 4.50
C ARG A 517 13.57 -26.74 3.44
N SER A 518 12.32 -27.04 3.77
CA SER A 518 11.34 -27.60 2.83
C SER A 518 10.59 -26.54 2.02
N GLN A 519 10.56 -25.29 2.48
CA GLN A 519 9.77 -24.21 1.88
C GLN A 519 10.60 -23.28 0.99
N VAL A 520 11.87 -23.04 1.34
CA VAL A 520 12.72 -22.10 0.60
C VAL A 520 13.77 -22.83 -0.23
N PRO A 521 14.15 -22.31 -1.41
CA PRO A 521 15.26 -22.84 -2.19
C PRO A 521 16.53 -22.99 -1.34
N SER A 522 17.29 -24.05 -1.57
CA SER A 522 18.54 -24.33 -0.81
C SER A 522 19.54 -23.18 -0.83
N THR A 523 19.51 -22.33 -1.86
CA THR A 523 20.34 -21.12 -1.99
C THR A 523 19.97 -19.99 -1.03
N LEU A 524 18.78 -20.04 -0.41
CA LEU A 524 18.28 -19.01 0.52
C LEU A 524 18.22 -19.50 1.98
N VAL A 525 18.21 -20.82 2.22
CA VAL A 525 18.01 -21.45 3.54
C VAL A 525 18.93 -20.89 4.63
N ASP A 526 20.22 -20.76 4.33
CA ASP A 526 21.23 -20.44 5.34
C ASP A 526 21.20 -18.96 5.78
N LEU A 527 20.50 -18.10 5.03
CA LEU A 527 20.32 -16.67 5.31
C LEU A 527 19.42 -16.39 6.53
N GLY A 528 18.88 -17.40 7.20
CA GLY A 528 18.12 -17.24 8.45
C GLY A 528 18.63 -18.05 9.63
N SER A 529 19.80 -18.69 9.49
CA SER A 529 20.39 -19.55 10.51
C SER A 529 20.75 -18.85 11.83
N GLU A 530 20.76 -17.52 11.82
CA GLU A 530 21.17 -16.65 12.92
C GLU A 530 20.00 -16.01 13.70
N LEU A 531 18.75 -16.34 13.34
CA LEU A 531 17.57 -15.79 14.00
C LEU A 531 17.47 -16.29 15.43
N ASP A 532 17.44 -15.37 16.38
CA ASP A 532 17.25 -15.67 17.79
C ASP A 532 15.75 -15.67 18.13
N VAL A 533 15.25 -16.80 18.63
CA VAL A 533 13.83 -17.00 18.95
C VAL A 533 13.69 -17.62 20.34
N ASP A 534 12.79 -17.07 21.14
CA ASP A 534 12.44 -17.59 22.45
C ASP A 534 11.08 -18.30 22.36
N TRP A 535 11.12 -19.63 22.30
CA TRP A 535 9.91 -20.46 22.24
C TRP A 535 9.19 -20.51 23.58
N VAL A 536 9.95 -20.56 24.67
CA VAL A 536 9.39 -20.75 26.03
C VAL A 536 9.84 -19.62 26.94
N ARG A 537 11.10 -19.18 26.79
CA ARG A 537 11.68 -18.03 27.50
C ARG A 537 11.02 -16.71 27.06
N GLY A 538 11.35 -15.62 27.76
CA GLY A 538 10.81 -14.29 27.50
C GLY A 538 9.79 -13.80 28.55
N PRO A 539 9.04 -12.74 28.25
CA PRO A 539 8.02 -12.16 29.13
C PRO A 539 6.94 -13.18 29.51
N GLU A 540 6.31 -12.98 30.67
CA GLU A 540 5.19 -13.80 31.10
C GLU A 540 4.04 -13.70 30.09
N ARG A 541 3.54 -14.85 29.60
CA ARG A 541 2.46 -14.86 28.62
C ARG A 541 1.17 -14.37 29.23
N VAL A 542 0.54 -13.42 28.56
CA VAL A 542 -0.83 -12.99 28.87
C VAL A 542 -1.87 -13.97 28.29
N ALA A 543 -3.15 -13.75 28.64
CA ALA A 543 -4.25 -14.50 28.05
C ALA A 543 -4.25 -14.35 26.52
N TYR A 544 -4.64 -15.40 25.80
CA TYR A 544 -4.72 -15.39 24.35
C TYR A 544 -5.86 -16.28 23.85
N ILE A 545 -6.27 -16.04 22.62
CA ILE A 545 -7.07 -16.99 21.83
C ILE A 545 -6.33 -17.33 20.55
N VAL A 546 -6.66 -18.47 19.93
CA VAL A 546 -6.04 -18.89 18.68
C VAL A 546 -6.97 -18.50 17.54
N ALA A 547 -6.46 -17.71 16.59
CA ALA A 547 -7.11 -17.51 15.31
C ALA A 547 -7.03 -18.83 14.52
N GLU A 548 -8.06 -19.67 14.60
CA GLU A 548 -7.98 -21.08 14.21
C GLU A 548 -7.55 -21.30 12.75
N GLU A 549 -8.08 -20.50 11.82
CA GLU A 549 -7.73 -20.63 10.39
C GLU A 549 -6.30 -20.18 10.06
N ASP A 550 -5.75 -19.28 10.86
CA ASP A 550 -4.35 -18.84 10.73
C ASP A 550 -3.40 -19.71 11.56
N GLU A 551 -3.93 -20.46 12.52
CA GLU A 551 -3.21 -21.19 13.58
C GLU A 551 -2.24 -20.27 14.33
N VAL A 552 -2.66 -19.04 14.63
CA VAL A 552 -1.84 -18.04 15.32
C VAL A 552 -2.49 -17.60 16.62
N ALA A 553 -1.72 -17.57 17.71
CA ALA A 553 -2.17 -17.00 18.96
C ALA A 553 -2.22 -15.46 18.89
N VAL A 554 -3.35 -14.89 19.32
CA VAL A 554 -3.56 -13.46 19.51
C VAL A 554 -3.73 -13.19 21.00
N TYR A 555 -2.81 -12.41 21.52
CA TYR A 555 -2.60 -12.12 22.92
C TYR A 555 -3.37 -10.86 23.35
N ASP A 556 -3.93 -10.91 24.56
CA ASP A 556 -4.58 -9.80 25.26
C ASP A 556 -3.54 -8.80 25.77
N VAL A 557 -2.88 -8.14 24.82
CA VAL A 557 -1.87 -7.13 25.10
C VAL A 557 -2.58 -5.83 25.47
N ARG A 558 -2.22 -5.27 26.61
CA ARG A 558 -2.79 -4.02 27.09
C ARG A 558 -2.01 -2.83 26.56
N TYR A 559 -2.70 -1.70 26.46
CA TYR A 559 -2.10 -0.41 26.14
C TYR A 559 -2.45 0.54 27.27
N GLU A 560 -1.43 1.13 27.88
CA GLU A 560 -1.59 2.05 29.01
C GLU A 560 -1.23 3.46 28.57
N PHE A 561 -1.95 4.45 29.12
CA PHE A 561 -1.63 5.85 28.87
C PHE A 561 -0.26 6.19 29.47
N CYS A 562 0.55 6.90 28.71
CA CYS A 562 1.86 7.37 29.14
C CYS A 562 1.93 8.89 29.05
N GLU A 563 2.31 9.54 30.16
CA GLU A 563 2.67 10.95 30.14
C GLU A 563 3.95 11.15 29.32
N ASP A 564 3.93 12.13 28.43
CA ASP A 564 4.96 12.35 27.42
C ASP A 564 5.19 13.85 27.28
N ASP A 565 6.46 14.27 27.22
CA ASP A 565 6.83 15.68 27.08
C ASP A 565 6.66 16.18 25.63
N VAL A 566 6.54 15.26 24.66
CA VAL A 566 6.46 15.58 23.23
C VAL A 566 5.06 15.37 22.65
N ALA A 567 4.15 14.68 23.35
CA ALA A 567 2.81 14.37 22.87
C ALA A 567 1.74 14.46 23.98
N GLU A 568 0.61 15.10 23.68
CA GLU A 568 -0.50 15.22 24.63
C GLU A 568 -1.27 13.91 24.89
N CYS A 569 -1.09 12.92 24.00
CA CYS A 569 -1.77 11.64 24.07
C CYS A 569 -0.87 10.53 23.52
N SER A 570 -0.43 9.64 24.40
CA SER A 570 0.40 8.49 24.07
C SER A 570 -0.10 7.26 24.82
N PHE A 571 -0.23 6.15 24.12
CA PHE A 571 -0.50 4.83 24.68
C PHE A 571 0.66 3.90 24.36
N GLU A 572 1.18 3.20 25.37
CA GLU A 572 2.28 2.26 25.22
C GLU A 572 1.80 0.84 25.49
N SER A 573 2.25 -0.11 24.66
CA SER A 573 2.01 -1.54 24.91
C SER A 573 2.64 -2.01 26.23
N VAL A 574 1.90 -2.78 27.02
CA VAL A 574 2.35 -3.38 28.28
C VAL A 574 2.31 -4.90 28.16
N GLU A 575 3.45 -5.52 28.47
CA GLU A 575 3.68 -6.97 28.44
C GLU A 575 3.63 -7.57 29.84
#